data_AF-A0A060CC20-F1
#
_entry.id   AF-A0A060CC20-F1
#
_cell.length_a   1.000
_cell.length_b   1.000
_cell.length_c   1.000
_cell.angle_alpha   90.00
_cell.angle_beta   90.00
_cell.angle_gamma   90.00
#
_symmetry.space_group_name_H-M   'P 1'
#
loop_
_entity.id
_entity.type
_entity.pdbx_description
1 polymer ?
#
loop_
_entity_poly.entity_id
_entity_poly.type
_entity_poly.pdbx_seq_one_letter_code
_entity_poly.pdbx_strand_id
1 'polypeptide(L)'
;KNTPGYITTRSKYDEHKKLPLDRRVGDNQIYSGSDKKIINNIDKYLTDDLTDQAINYITRQSTEEHPFFLYMAYNAPHWPMQVAKEYYDKFPEIKDPVRRTYVAMISNLDANIGRLIEQLNTTSQYKNTIVFFFLDNGCPKQLGFCDCSSPLGAGKFSFVDGGTHVPYIV
;
A
#
# COMPACT_ATOMS: atom_id res chain seq x y z
N LYS A 1 6.60 2.35 -18.65
CA LYS A 1 6.00 1.26 -19.47
C LYS A 1 6.76 -0.07 -19.39
N ASN A 2 8.05 -0.08 -19.03
CA ASN A 2 8.88 -1.30 -19.05
C ASN A 2 9.69 -1.48 -17.75
N THR A 3 9.11 -1.28 -16.57
CA THR A 3 9.78 -1.78 -15.35
C THR A 3 9.58 -3.30 -15.37
N PRO A 4 10.62 -4.11 -15.63
CA PRO A 4 10.45 -5.55 -15.78
C PRO A 4 9.81 -6.13 -14.52
N GLY A 5 8.85 -7.04 -14.69
CA GLY A 5 8.18 -7.70 -13.57
C GLY A 5 6.92 -6.99 -13.03
N TYR A 6 6.54 -5.82 -13.54
CA TYR A 6 5.33 -5.10 -13.09
C TYR A 6 4.23 -5.04 -14.15
N ILE A 7 2.99 -5.19 -13.70
CA ILE A 7 1.77 -4.92 -14.47
C ILE A 7 1.28 -3.52 -14.10
N THR A 8 1.15 -2.66 -15.12
CA THR A 8 0.45 -1.37 -14.99
C THR A 8 -0.86 -1.45 -15.73
N THR A 9 -1.97 -1.37 -15.00
CA THR A 9 -3.32 -1.41 -15.57
C THR A 9 -3.85 0.01 -15.69
N ARG A 10 -4.31 0.40 -16.88
CA ARG A 10 -4.98 1.69 -17.07
C ARG A 10 -6.41 1.63 -16.53
N SER A 11 -6.80 2.67 -15.82
CA SER A 11 -8.14 2.90 -15.31
C SER A 11 -8.71 4.19 -15.93
N LYS A 12 -10.03 4.37 -15.84
CA LYS A 12 -10.69 5.64 -16.20
C LYS A 12 -10.15 6.85 -15.43
N TYR A 13 -9.54 6.63 -14.26
CA TYR A 13 -8.99 7.70 -13.44
C TYR A 13 -7.71 8.31 -14.04
N ASP A 14 -6.98 7.54 -14.86
CA ASP A 14 -5.77 7.99 -15.54
C ASP A 14 -6.06 9.09 -16.57
N GLU A 15 -7.23 9.05 -17.22
CA GLU A 15 -7.66 10.03 -18.22
C GLU A 15 -7.87 11.42 -17.60
N HIS A 16 -8.31 11.47 -16.33
CA HIS A 16 -8.59 12.71 -15.62
C HIS A 16 -7.33 13.35 -15.01
N LYS A 17 -6.38 12.56 -14.51
CA LYS A 17 -5.24 13.08 -13.73
C LYS A 17 -4.01 13.42 -14.57
N LYS A 18 -3.81 12.79 -15.74
CA LYS A 18 -2.67 13.03 -16.65
C LYS A 18 -1.28 13.02 -15.96
N LEU A 19 -1.12 12.29 -14.86
CA LEU A 19 0.17 12.16 -14.17
C LEU A 19 1.05 11.10 -14.85
N PRO A 20 2.38 11.24 -14.77
CA PRO A 20 3.27 10.21 -15.27
C PRO A 20 3.18 8.93 -14.41
N LEU A 21 3.08 7.78 -15.08
CA LEU A 21 2.99 6.46 -14.42
C LEU A 21 4.36 5.79 -14.22
N ASP A 22 5.43 6.43 -14.68
CA ASP A 22 6.78 5.88 -14.78
C ASP A 22 7.83 6.72 -14.04
N ARG A 23 7.42 7.75 -13.31
CA ARG A 23 8.29 8.61 -12.49
C ARG A 23 7.50 9.26 -11.38
N ARG A 24 8.20 9.59 -10.30
CA ARG A 24 7.68 10.34 -9.16
C ARG A 24 8.13 11.79 -9.26
N VAL A 25 7.19 12.71 -9.39
CA VAL A 25 7.43 14.15 -9.55
C VAL A 25 6.50 14.96 -8.64
N GLY A 26 6.95 16.15 -8.25
CA GLY A 26 6.22 17.03 -7.33
C GLY A 26 5.88 16.32 -6.02
N ASP A 27 4.63 16.41 -5.59
CA ASP A 27 4.14 15.83 -4.33
C ASP A 27 4.20 14.29 -4.26
N ASN A 28 4.53 13.62 -5.37
CA ASN A 28 4.69 12.15 -5.42
C ASN A 28 6.13 11.69 -5.15
N GLN A 29 7.08 12.62 -4.94
CA GLN A 29 8.46 12.29 -4.61
C GLN A 29 8.56 11.62 -3.22
N ILE A 30 9.50 10.68 -3.09
CA ILE A 30 9.83 10.08 -1.80
C ILE A 30 11.01 10.82 -1.21
N TYR A 31 10.92 11.10 0.08
CA TYR A 31 11.95 11.77 0.86
C TYR A 31 12.41 10.83 1.98
N SER A 32 13.69 10.91 2.33
CA SER A 32 14.28 10.21 3.46
C SER A 32 15.05 11.18 4.33
N GLY A 33 15.07 10.90 5.64
CA GLY A 33 15.79 11.71 6.62
C GLY A 33 15.13 13.05 6.93
N SER A 34 15.60 13.68 8.00
CA SER A 34 15.15 15.01 8.44
C SER A 34 15.53 16.12 7.46
N ASP A 35 16.54 15.89 6.63
CA ASP A 35 17.01 16.77 5.56
C ASP A 35 16.17 16.69 4.28
N LYS A 36 15.14 15.81 4.26
CA LYS A 36 14.25 15.59 3.11
C LYS A 36 15.04 15.29 1.83
N LYS A 37 15.97 14.34 1.91
CA LYS A 37 16.70 13.88 0.73
C LYS A 37 15.78 13.12 -0.20
N ILE A 38 15.70 13.55 -1.47
CA ILE A 38 14.90 12.86 -2.49
C ILE A 38 15.50 11.47 -2.75
N ILE A 39 14.65 10.45 -2.70
CA ILE A 39 14.98 9.07 -3.02
C ILE A 39 14.46 8.72 -4.41
N ASN A 40 15.34 8.19 -5.26
CA ASN A 40 14.98 7.65 -6.57
C ASN A 40 15.04 6.11 -6.53
N ASN A 41 13.92 5.49 -6.19
CA ASN A 41 13.69 4.05 -6.07
C ASN A 41 12.61 3.58 -7.06
N ILE A 42 12.61 4.14 -8.27
CA ILE A 42 11.59 3.85 -9.30
C ILE A 42 11.70 2.41 -9.86
N ASP A 43 12.84 1.77 -9.65
CA ASP A 43 13.16 0.39 -9.97
C ASP A 43 12.57 -0.62 -8.98
N LYS A 44 12.15 -0.17 -7.80
CA LYS A 44 11.53 -0.99 -6.76
C LYS A 44 10.01 -0.81 -6.68
N TYR A 45 9.32 -1.86 -6.28
CA TYR A 45 7.92 -1.75 -5.88
C TYR A 45 7.84 -1.00 -4.55
N LEU A 46 7.04 0.06 -4.49
CA LEU A 46 7.03 0.93 -3.32
C LEU A 46 6.56 0.20 -2.05
N THR A 47 5.57 -0.69 -2.15
CA THR A 47 5.11 -1.47 -1.01
C THR A 47 6.23 -2.36 -0.45
N ASP A 48 7.00 -3.00 -1.32
CA ASP A 48 8.11 -3.85 -0.90
C ASP A 48 9.25 -3.01 -0.31
N ASP A 49 9.63 -1.89 -0.95
CA ASP A 49 10.72 -1.02 -0.47
C ASP A 49 10.37 -0.36 0.87
N LEU A 50 9.14 0.11 1.08
CA LEU A 50 8.71 0.63 2.39
C LEU A 50 8.81 -0.46 3.48
N THR A 51 8.44 -1.70 3.13
CA THR A 51 8.53 -2.84 4.04
C THR A 51 9.99 -3.17 4.37
N ASP A 52 10.88 -3.14 3.38
CA ASP A 52 12.31 -3.35 3.59
C ASP A 52 12.90 -2.30 4.55
N GLN A 53 12.52 -1.03 4.39
CA GLN A 53 12.95 0.04 5.29
C GLN A 53 12.44 -0.17 6.73
N ALA A 54 11.21 -0.64 6.88
CA ALA A 54 10.62 -0.96 8.17
C ALA A 54 11.30 -2.16 8.84
N ILE A 55 11.58 -3.22 8.08
CA ILE A 55 12.36 -4.39 8.55
C ILE A 55 13.74 -3.95 9.04
N ASN A 56 14.43 -3.11 8.27
CA ASN A 56 15.72 -2.54 8.66
C ASN A 56 15.62 -1.70 9.94
N TYR A 57 14.54 -0.93 10.12
CA TYR A 57 14.28 -0.20 11.35
C TYR A 57 14.08 -1.14 12.54
N ILE A 58 13.16 -2.11 12.44
CA ILE A 58 12.87 -3.11 13.48
C ILE A 58 14.15 -3.86 13.88
N THR A 59 14.95 -4.26 12.90
CA THR A 59 16.24 -4.93 13.12
C THR A 59 17.19 -4.08 13.95
N ARG A 60 17.34 -2.79 13.63
CA ARG A 60 18.16 -1.89 14.45
C ARG A 60 17.60 -1.71 15.85
N GLN A 61 16.28 -1.66 16.01
CA GLN A 61 15.65 -1.54 17.33
C GLN A 61 15.80 -2.80 18.18
N SER A 62 16.14 -3.95 17.60
CA SER A 62 16.32 -5.20 18.36
C SER A 62 17.52 -5.18 19.31
N THR A 63 18.46 -4.26 19.09
CA THR A 63 19.65 -4.08 19.95
C THR A 63 19.53 -2.88 20.89
N GLU A 64 18.43 -2.13 20.83
CA GLU A 64 18.21 -0.95 21.66
C GLU A 64 17.41 -1.31 22.92
N GLU A 65 17.67 -0.64 24.04
CA GLU A 65 16.92 -0.86 25.29
C GLU A 65 15.58 -0.10 25.33
N HIS A 66 15.42 0.92 24.49
CA HIS A 66 14.24 1.78 24.47
C HIS A 66 13.12 1.19 23.59
N PRO A 67 11.84 1.37 23.96
CA PRO A 67 10.74 1.00 23.10
C PRO A 67 10.74 1.85 21.82
N PHE A 68 10.21 1.29 20.74
CA PHE A 68 10.13 1.96 19.45
C PHE A 68 8.69 2.31 19.07
N PHE A 69 8.56 3.27 18.17
CA PHE A 69 7.31 3.60 17.49
C PHE A 69 7.56 3.60 15.98
N LEU A 70 6.71 2.88 15.25
CA LEU A 70 6.77 2.80 13.79
C LEU A 70 5.40 3.12 13.21
N TYR A 71 5.34 4.16 12.38
CA TYR A 71 4.16 4.51 11.60
C TYR A 71 4.35 4.12 10.13
N MET A 72 3.60 3.12 9.67
CA MET A 72 3.65 2.59 8.30
C MET A 72 2.47 3.09 7.48
N ALA A 73 2.69 4.16 6.71
CA ALA A 73 1.70 4.70 5.78
C ALA A 73 1.91 4.17 4.36
N TYR A 74 1.48 2.93 4.09
CA TYR A 74 1.51 2.39 2.74
C TYR A 74 0.63 3.21 1.78
N ASN A 75 1.10 3.39 0.55
CA ASN A 75 0.27 3.96 -0.50
C ASN A 75 -0.64 2.92 -1.16
N ALA A 76 -0.31 1.63 -1.10
CA ALA A 76 -1.18 0.57 -1.62
C ALA A 76 -2.48 0.45 -0.79
N PRO A 77 -3.64 0.19 -1.41
CA PRO A 77 -3.88 -0.06 -2.83
C PRO A 77 -4.35 1.19 -3.61
N HIS A 78 -3.90 2.40 -3.24
CA HIS A 78 -4.27 3.62 -3.94
C HIS A 78 -3.79 3.61 -5.40
N TRP A 79 -4.50 4.34 -6.26
CA TRP A 79 -4.08 4.60 -7.64
C TRP A 79 -2.69 5.29 -7.68
N PRO A 80 -1.81 4.99 -8.66
CA PRO A 80 -2.02 4.21 -9.89
C PRO A 80 -2.09 2.69 -9.70
N MET A 81 -2.79 2.01 -10.61
CA MET A 81 -2.98 0.55 -10.56
C MET A 81 -1.73 -0.16 -11.08
N GLN A 82 -0.80 -0.46 -10.15
CA GLN A 82 0.48 -1.09 -10.45
C GLN A 82 0.78 -2.19 -9.43
N VAL A 83 1.20 -3.35 -9.90
CA VAL A 83 1.54 -4.49 -9.04
C VAL A 83 2.59 -5.39 -9.71
N ALA A 84 3.38 -6.11 -8.93
CA ALA A 84 4.24 -7.16 -9.46
C ALA A 84 3.41 -8.26 -10.14
N LYS A 85 3.89 -8.75 -11.29
CA LYS A 85 3.19 -9.72 -12.15
C LYS A 85 2.84 -11.00 -11.40
N GLU A 86 3.74 -11.46 -10.52
CA GLU A 86 3.51 -12.64 -9.70
C GLU A 86 2.24 -12.55 -8.83
N TYR A 87 1.84 -11.35 -8.38
CA TYR A 87 0.62 -11.15 -7.61
C TYR A 87 -0.59 -10.99 -8.53
N TYR A 88 -0.43 -10.36 -9.70
CA TYR A 88 -1.49 -10.26 -10.70
C TYR A 88 -1.92 -11.65 -11.20
N ASP A 89 -0.96 -12.54 -11.41
CA ASP A 89 -1.17 -13.89 -11.92
C ASP A 89 -1.89 -14.81 -10.91
N LYS A 90 -1.96 -14.45 -9.62
CA LYS A 90 -2.68 -15.21 -8.59
C LYS A 90 -4.21 -15.17 -8.73
N PHE A 91 -4.75 -14.22 -9.49
CA PHE A 91 -6.20 -13.97 -9.59
C PHE A 91 -6.73 -14.04 -11.03
N PRO A 92 -6.48 -15.12 -11.80
CA PRO A 92 -6.87 -15.23 -13.20
C PRO A 92 -8.40 -15.23 -13.44
N GLU A 93 -9.18 -15.52 -12.40
CA GLU A 93 -10.64 -15.52 -12.37
C GLU A 93 -11.24 -14.12 -12.43
N ILE A 94 -10.59 -13.10 -11.87
CA ILE A 94 -11.11 -11.72 -11.85
C ILE A 94 -10.93 -11.09 -13.24
N LYS A 95 -11.97 -11.07 -14.09
CA LYS A 95 -11.83 -10.66 -15.50
C LYS A 95 -11.62 -9.16 -15.70
N ASP A 96 -12.16 -8.32 -14.81
CA ASP A 96 -11.89 -6.89 -14.85
C ASP A 96 -10.43 -6.62 -14.43
N PRO A 97 -9.59 -6.07 -15.33
CA PRO A 97 -8.16 -5.93 -15.06
C PRO A 97 -7.87 -4.90 -13.96
N VAL A 98 -8.70 -3.87 -13.80
CA VAL A 98 -8.52 -2.84 -12.76
C VAL A 98 -8.77 -3.46 -11.39
N ARG A 99 -9.86 -4.20 -11.24
CA ARG A 99 -10.21 -4.97 -10.05
C ARG A 99 -9.16 -6.03 -9.75
N ARG A 100 -8.66 -6.74 -10.78
CA ARG A 100 -7.61 -7.74 -10.60
C ARG A 100 -6.33 -7.11 -10.06
N THR A 101 -5.88 -6.01 -10.65
CA THR A 101 -4.70 -5.29 -10.14
C THR A 101 -4.92 -4.80 -8.72
N TYR A 102 -6.09 -4.24 -8.41
CA TYR A 102 -6.40 -3.77 -7.05
C TYR A 102 -6.34 -4.88 -6.00
N VAL A 103 -6.96 -6.03 -6.28
CA VAL A 103 -6.90 -7.21 -5.40
C VAL A 103 -5.47 -7.74 -5.28
N ALA A 104 -4.72 -7.75 -6.38
CA ALA A 104 -3.32 -8.15 -6.38
C ALA A 104 -2.43 -7.19 -5.54
N MET A 105 -2.69 -5.88 -5.57
CA MET A 105 -1.99 -4.91 -4.72
C MET A 105 -2.27 -5.18 -3.23
N ILE A 106 -3.51 -5.50 -2.87
CA ILE A 106 -3.89 -5.90 -1.51
C ILE A 106 -3.16 -7.20 -1.12
N SER A 107 -3.10 -8.18 -2.03
CA SER A 107 -2.38 -9.43 -1.76
C SER A 107 -0.87 -9.23 -1.56
N ASN A 108 -0.24 -8.30 -2.29
CA ASN A 108 1.15 -7.93 -2.03
C ASN A 108 1.31 -7.19 -0.70
N LEU A 109 0.38 -6.29 -0.35
CA LEU A 109 0.38 -5.61 0.95
C LEU A 109 0.27 -6.63 2.10
N ASP A 110 -0.64 -7.59 2.00
CA ASP A 110 -0.82 -8.68 2.97
C ASP A 110 0.47 -9.49 3.17
N ALA A 111 1.12 -9.91 2.06
CA ALA A 111 2.40 -10.60 2.13
C ALA A 111 3.48 -9.75 2.83
N ASN A 112 3.51 -8.44 2.58
CA ASN A 112 4.44 -7.52 3.23
C ASN A 112 4.15 -7.31 4.73
N ILE A 113 2.89 -7.30 5.14
CA ILE A 113 2.52 -7.33 6.56
C ILE A 113 3.04 -8.62 7.19
N GLY A 114 2.88 -9.76 6.52
CA GLY A 114 3.48 -11.04 6.95
C GLY A 114 4.98 -10.95 7.18
N ARG A 115 5.73 -10.28 6.28
CA ARG A 115 7.17 -10.05 6.43
C ARG A 115 7.51 -9.19 7.66
N LEU A 116 6.70 -8.18 8.00
CA LEU A 116 6.89 -7.38 9.21
C LEU A 116 6.66 -8.20 10.48
N ILE A 117 5.59 -8.98 10.51
CA ILE A 117 5.28 -9.87 11.65
C ILE A 117 6.39 -10.90 11.82
N GLU A 118 6.87 -11.50 10.74
CA GLU A 118 7.99 -12.45 10.77
C GLU A 118 9.27 -11.81 11.30
N GLN A 119 9.58 -10.57 10.89
CA GLN A 119 10.73 -9.86 11.40
C GLN A 119 10.63 -9.63 12.91
N LEU A 120 9.46 -9.19 13.42
CA LEU A 120 9.22 -9.02 14.85
C LEU A 120 9.37 -10.34 15.62
N ASN A 121 8.97 -11.47 15.03
CA ASN A 121 9.16 -12.79 15.64
C ASN A 121 10.64 -13.19 15.67
N THR A 122 11.34 -13.04 14.55
CA THR A 122 12.77 -13.38 14.42
C THR A 122 13.64 -12.55 15.37
N THR A 123 13.30 -11.28 15.61
CA THR A 123 14.00 -10.42 16.57
C THR A 123 13.47 -10.54 18.01
N SER A 124 12.53 -11.46 18.28
CA SER A 124 11.89 -11.64 19.59
C SER A 124 11.17 -10.39 20.13
N GLN A 125 10.78 -9.46 19.26
CA GLN A 125 10.08 -8.22 19.62
C GLN A 125 8.55 -8.36 19.57
N TYR A 126 8.01 -9.37 18.87
CA TYR A 126 6.56 -9.50 18.61
C TYR A 126 5.71 -9.53 19.89
N LYS A 127 6.13 -10.31 20.90
CA LYS A 127 5.36 -10.46 22.16
C LYS A 127 5.17 -9.15 22.95
N ASN A 128 6.03 -8.16 22.73
CA ASN A 128 5.96 -6.86 23.39
C ASN A 128 5.70 -5.72 22.38
N THR A 129 5.05 -6.03 21.26
CA THR A 129 4.67 -5.06 20.24
C THR A 129 3.16 -5.08 20.06
N ILE A 130 2.52 -3.92 20.08
CA ILE A 130 1.10 -3.78 19.73
C ILE A 130 1.04 -3.30 18.27
N VAL A 131 0.31 -4.02 17.42
CA VAL A 131 0.22 -3.73 15.99
C VAL A 131 -1.17 -3.26 15.64
N PHE A 132 -1.30 -1.99 15.28
CA PHE A 132 -2.55 -1.45 14.77
C PHE A 132 -2.56 -1.50 13.24
N PHE A 133 -3.59 -2.10 12.66
CA PHE A 133 -3.83 -2.06 11.22
C PHE A 133 -5.17 -1.39 10.95
N PHE A 134 -5.18 -0.34 10.13
CA PHE A 134 -6.38 0.37 9.71
C PHE A 134 -6.18 1.08 8.38
N LEU A 135 -7.27 1.53 7.77
CA LEU A 135 -7.26 2.28 6.51
C LEU A 135 -7.47 3.78 6.75
N ASP A 136 -7.00 4.60 5.81
CA ASP A 136 -7.11 6.06 5.87
C ASP A 136 -8.53 6.58 5.55
N ASN A 137 -9.26 5.87 4.69
CA ASN A 137 -10.62 6.15 4.23
C ASN A 137 -11.27 4.88 3.65
N GLY A 138 -12.58 4.95 3.41
CA GLY A 138 -13.32 3.85 2.77
C GLY A 138 -13.05 3.66 1.27
N CYS A 139 -13.84 2.79 0.64
CA CYS A 139 -13.55 2.22 -0.68
C CYS A 139 -13.38 3.28 -1.81
N PRO A 140 -12.54 3.00 -2.83
CA PRO A 140 -12.33 3.91 -3.96
C PRO A 140 -13.52 3.93 -4.92
N LYS A 141 -14.55 4.70 -4.60
CA LYS A 141 -15.77 4.91 -5.42
C LYS A 141 -15.45 5.30 -6.87
N GLN A 142 -14.37 6.07 -7.09
CA GLN A 142 -13.95 6.50 -8.42
C GLN A 142 -13.48 5.34 -9.30
N LEU A 143 -13.07 4.22 -8.73
CA LEU A 143 -12.76 2.99 -9.47
C LEU A 143 -14.02 2.13 -9.70
N GLY A 144 -15.17 2.50 -9.12
CA GLY A 144 -16.42 1.76 -9.26
C GLY A 144 -16.52 0.54 -8.35
N PHE A 145 -15.70 0.45 -7.30
CA PHE A 145 -15.69 -0.70 -6.38
C PHE A 145 -16.75 -0.63 -5.28
N CYS A 146 -17.40 0.53 -5.17
CA CYS A 146 -18.50 0.83 -4.25
C CYS A 146 -19.28 2.03 -4.81
N ASP A 147 -20.52 2.17 -4.38
CA ASP A 147 -21.43 3.24 -4.77
C ASP A 147 -22.48 3.50 -3.67
N CYS A 148 -23.43 4.40 -3.94
CA CYS A 148 -24.48 4.76 -2.98
C CYS A 148 -25.44 3.60 -2.63
N SER A 149 -25.46 2.52 -3.41
CA SER A 149 -26.26 1.31 -3.15
C SER A 149 -25.51 0.23 -2.37
N SER A 150 -24.20 0.39 -2.18
CA SER A 150 -23.39 -0.52 -1.36
C SER A 150 -23.88 -0.51 0.11
N PRO A 151 -23.69 -1.60 0.88
CA PRO A 151 -24.26 -1.72 2.24
C PRO A 151 -23.90 -0.58 3.21
N LEU A 152 -22.68 -0.05 3.09
CA LEU A 152 -22.21 1.08 3.90
C LEU A 152 -22.44 2.45 3.21
N GLY A 153 -22.89 2.45 1.96
CA GLY A 153 -23.16 3.65 1.17
C GLY A 153 -21.90 4.40 0.71
N ALA A 154 -21.83 4.75 -0.57
CA ALA A 154 -20.76 5.55 -1.18
C ALA A 154 -19.34 5.02 -0.93
N GLY A 155 -18.37 5.90 -0.65
CA GLY A 155 -16.92 5.61 -0.67
C GLY A 155 -16.07 6.84 -0.37
N LYS A 156 -14.77 6.80 -0.71
CA LYS A 156 -13.83 7.94 -0.61
C LYS A 156 -14.45 9.26 -1.08
N PHE A 157 -14.24 10.33 -0.29
CA PHE A 157 -14.88 11.67 -0.38
C PHE A 157 -16.36 11.74 0.01
N SER A 158 -16.83 10.87 0.90
CA SER A 158 -18.16 10.99 1.48
C SER A 158 -18.10 10.95 3.01
N PHE A 159 -19.11 11.55 3.65
CA PHE A 159 -19.27 11.57 5.11
C PHE A 159 -20.15 10.43 5.64
N VAL A 160 -20.63 9.54 4.76
CA VAL A 160 -21.39 8.34 5.15
C VAL A 160 -20.43 7.19 5.44
N ASP A 161 -20.94 6.11 6.05
CA ASP A 161 -20.14 4.98 6.53
C ASP A 161 -19.17 4.43 5.48
N GLY A 162 -19.56 4.26 4.21
CA GLY A 162 -18.65 3.74 3.20
C GLY A 162 -17.46 4.65 2.88
N GLY A 163 -17.48 5.92 3.32
CA GLY A 163 -16.34 6.85 3.26
C GLY A 163 -15.49 6.91 4.52
N THR A 164 -16.08 6.70 5.71
CA THR A 164 -15.43 6.97 7.02
C THR A 164 -15.29 5.74 7.92
N HIS A 165 -16.12 4.71 7.74
CA HIS A 165 -16.07 3.47 8.50
C HIS A 165 -15.06 2.52 7.82
N VAL A 166 -13.93 2.31 8.50
CA VAL A 166 -12.80 1.53 7.98
C VAL A 166 -12.56 0.25 8.79
N PRO A 167 -12.11 -0.83 8.13
CA PRO A 167 -11.50 -1.96 8.81
C PRO A 167 -10.39 -1.52 9.78
N TYR A 168 -10.39 -2.12 10.97
CA TYR A 168 -9.43 -1.88 12.04
C TYR A 168 -9.17 -3.19 12.81
N ILE A 169 -7.91 -3.49 13.08
CA ILE A 169 -7.46 -4.65 13.88
C ILE A 169 -6.32 -4.20 14.80
N VAL A 170 -6.26 -4.78 16.00
CA VAL A 170 -5.17 -4.64 17.00
C VAL A 170 -4.73 -6.02 17.49
#